data_AF-A0A9P7ABJ1-F1
#
_entry.id   AF-A0A9P7ABJ1-F1
#
_cell.length_a   1.000
_cell.length_b   1.000
_cell.length_c   1.000
_cell.angle_alpha   90.00
_cell.angle_beta   90.00
_cell.angle_gamma   90.00
#
_symmetry.space_group_name_H-M   'P 1'
#
loop_
_entity.id
_entity.type
_entity.pdbx_description
1 polymer ?
#
loop_
_entity_poly.entity_id
_entity_poly.type
_entity_poly.pdbx_seq_one_letter_code
_entity_poly.pdbx_strand_id
1 'polypeptide(L)'
;MRQSFLMIRVEDHLGRSRRLYESPLSRRGSRLHVIVTRGNHDITSAMMFKSNPTFVFHDSCGFEAGSEEEFESMKEFIAECAHAMKIEDRIHAIWYCIPMDDHCRTFQRSEEKFFQECDTGHVPVVVVFTKFEALNPVAYGEIKKQLRGVLGEERSKRIAERVEELFTKTGVLDRLYNPKNRAHPKSHVCLQNMNQQNTNCDSLLESTTLALDNEELRLCLVSTQKSNMELCIKCAIITLVDHADKQIDYDRYQYSIAKWFPHIKVRRRLIQSDDSLVMVLTDAGKIVAYEATQGQC
;
A
#
# COMPACT_ATOMS: atom_id res chain seq x y z
N MET A 1 -17.62 -1.84 16.22
CA MET A 1 -16.40 -1.15 15.71
C MET A 1 -16.40 -1.41 14.22
N ARG A 2 -16.61 -0.36 13.42
CA ARG A 2 -16.82 -0.47 11.97
C ARG A 2 -15.53 -0.86 11.27
N GLN A 3 -15.61 -1.83 10.34
CA GLN A 3 -14.46 -2.32 9.59
C GLN A 3 -14.21 -1.50 8.32
N SER A 4 -13.42 -0.45 8.40
CA SER A 4 -13.10 0.38 7.24
C SER A 4 -12.00 -0.23 6.39
N PHE A 5 -12.09 -0.05 5.08
CA PHE A 5 -10.97 -0.29 4.17
C PHE A 5 -10.88 0.87 3.19
N LEU A 6 -9.67 1.08 2.67
CA LEU A 6 -9.37 2.16 1.74
C LEU A 6 -8.98 1.58 0.39
N MET A 7 -9.64 2.00 -0.68
CA MET A 7 -9.26 1.58 -2.04
C MET A 7 -8.55 2.70 -2.76
N ILE A 8 -7.45 2.36 -3.44
CA ILE A 8 -6.61 3.34 -4.12
C ILE A 8 -6.79 3.18 -5.61
N ARG A 9 -7.19 4.26 -6.28
CA ARG A 9 -7.13 4.44 -7.73
C ARG A 9 -6.04 5.47 -8.03
N VAL A 10 -5.25 5.20 -9.07
CA VAL A 10 -4.08 5.98 -9.50
C VAL A 10 -4.32 6.40 -10.94
N GLU A 11 -4.36 7.69 -11.23
CA GLU A 11 -4.57 8.20 -12.59
C GLU A 11 -3.25 8.40 -13.36
N ASP A 12 -3.22 8.02 -14.64
CA ASP A 12 -2.05 8.14 -15.51
C ASP A 12 -1.89 9.57 -16.08
N HIS A 13 -0.67 10.10 -16.08
CA HIS A 13 -0.31 11.39 -16.65
C HIS A 13 0.27 11.30 -18.07
N LEU A 14 0.55 10.10 -18.59
CA LEU A 14 1.20 9.92 -19.88
C LEU A 14 0.21 9.92 -21.05
N GLY A 15 -0.38 11.10 -21.32
CA GLY A 15 -0.88 11.39 -22.66
C GLY A 15 -2.27 12.01 -22.76
N ARG A 16 -2.47 13.20 -22.19
CA ARG A 16 -3.20 14.31 -22.83
C ARG A 16 -3.26 15.48 -21.86
N SER A 17 -2.59 16.57 -22.22
CA SER A 17 -3.13 17.88 -21.88
C SER A 17 -4.48 17.99 -22.58
N ARG A 18 -5.58 17.73 -21.86
CA ARG A 18 -6.91 18.18 -22.25
C ARG A 18 -7.61 18.76 -21.04
N ARG A 19 -7.86 20.06 -21.16
CA ARG A 19 -9.02 20.80 -20.64
C ARG A 19 -10.06 19.87 -20.01
N LEU A 20 -10.35 20.13 -18.74
CA LEU A 20 -11.60 19.81 -18.06
C LEU A 20 -12.75 19.85 -19.09
N TYR A 21 -13.18 18.69 -19.57
CA TYR A 21 -14.40 18.57 -20.35
C TYR A 21 -15.51 18.30 -19.36
N GLU A 22 -16.29 19.34 -19.08
CA GLU A 22 -17.57 19.25 -18.39
C GLU A 22 -18.45 18.23 -19.13
N SER A 23 -19.00 17.26 -18.40
CA SER A 23 -20.08 16.44 -18.94
C SER A 23 -21.36 17.29 -18.99
N PRO A 24 -22.16 17.20 -20.06
CA PRO A 24 -23.34 18.04 -20.24
C PRO A 24 -24.56 17.44 -19.52
N LEU A 25 -24.46 17.16 -18.22
CA LEU A 25 -25.62 16.83 -17.39
C LEU A 25 -25.43 17.37 -15.97
N SER A 26 -25.59 18.68 -15.80
CA SER A 26 -26.44 19.28 -14.76
C SER A 26 -26.34 20.81 -14.83
N ARG A 27 -27.34 21.42 -15.47
CA ARG A 27 -27.59 22.85 -15.32
C ARG A 27 -28.16 23.11 -13.92
N ARG A 28 -27.28 23.34 -12.95
CA ARG A 28 -27.43 24.35 -11.87
C ARG A 28 -26.24 24.21 -10.94
N GLY A 29 -25.54 25.34 -10.75
CA GLY A 29 -24.27 25.40 -10.06
C GLY A 29 -24.30 24.82 -8.66
N SER A 30 -23.29 24.03 -8.35
CA SER A 30 -22.74 23.84 -7.02
C SER A 30 -21.28 23.41 -7.21
N ARG A 31 -20.37 24.31 -6.83
CA ARG A 31 -18.93 24.01 -6.68
C ARG A 31 -18.80 22.73 -5.87
N LEU A 32 -18.11 21.70 -6.40
CA LEU A 32 -17.78 20.49 -5.65
C LEU A 32 -16.98 20.89 -4.41
N HIS A 33 -17.69 20.92 -3.30
CA HIS A 33 -17.16 21.16 -1.97
C HIS A 33 -17.52 19.91 -1.19
N VAL A 34 -16.65 18.90 -1.21
CA VAL A 34 -16.83 17.73 -0.35
C VAL A 34 -16.22 18.08 1.00
N ILE A 35 -17.05 18.64 1.90
CA ILE A 35 -16.74 18.65 3.33
C ILE A 35 -17.07 17.24 3.82
N VAL A 36 -16.03 16.44 4.06
CA VAL A 36 -16.14 15.08 4.59
C VAL A 36 -16.50 15.18 6.08
N THR A 37 -17.79 15.06 6.41
CA THR A 37 -18.26 14.83 7.79
C THR A 37 -18.24 13.35 8.09
N ARG A 38 -17.39 12.91 9.03
CA ARG A 38 -17.26 11.50 9.48
C ARG A 38 -18.63 10.85 9.70
N GLY A 39 -18.87 9.70 9.07
CA GLY A 39 -20.01 8.82 9.35
C GLY A 39 -21.17 8.86 8.35
N ASN A 40 -21.02 9.55 7.21
CA ASN A 40 -22.06 9.63 6.18
C ASN A 40 -21.43 9.58 4.77
N HIS A 41 -20.66 8.53 4.48
CA HIS A 41 -20.03 8.34 3.16
C HIS A 41 -20.52 7.06 2.49
N ASP A 42 -20.66 7.15 1.18
CA ASP A 42 -20.92 6.04 0.28
C ASP A 42 -19.58 5.56 -0.28
N ILE A 43 -19.36 4.25 -0.37
CA ILE A 43 -18.14 3.65 -0.96
C ILE A 43 -17.92 4.12 -2.41
N THR A 44 -18.99 4.49 -3.12
CA THR A 44 -18.90 5.06 -4.47
C THR A 44 -18.33 6.49 -4.48
N SER A 45 -18.32 7.17 -3.33
CA SER A 45 -17.82 8.55 -3.21
C SER A 45 -16.30 8.59 -3.10
N ALA A 46 -15.68 9.06 -4.17
CA ALA A 46 -14.24 9.31 -4.25
C ALA A 46 -13.79 10.47 -3.35
N MET A 47 -12.73 10.24 -2.57
CA MET A 47 -11.97 11.28 -1.87
C MET A 47 -10.65 11.54 -2.61
N MET A 48 -10.32 12.82 -2.81
CA MET A 48 -9.07 13.24 -3.47
C MET A 48 -8.38 14.32 -2.64
N PHE A 49 -7.06 14.23 -2.53
CA PHE A 49 -6.26 15.26 -1.87
C PHE A 49 -5.86 16.34 -2.88
N LYS A 50 -6.05 17.62 -2.52
CA LYS A 50 -5.64 18.75 -3.40
C LYS A 50 -4.14 18.74 -3.73
N SER A 51 -3.32 18.28 -2.79
CA SER A 51 -1.88 18.14 -2.96
C SER A 51 -1.48 17.02 -3.91
N ASN A 52 -2.37 16.04 -4.14
CA ASN A 52 -2.11 14.87 -4.96
C ASN A 52 -3.40 14.33 -5.59
N PRO A 53 -3.93 15.00 -6.62
CA PRO A 53 -5.23 14.67 -7.21
C PRO A 53 -5.23 13.34 -7.97
N THR A 54 -4.06 12.74 -8.23
CA THR A 54 -3.94 11.45 -8.90
C THR A 54 -4.27 10.28 -7.98
N PHE A 55 -4.40 10.50 -6.67
CA PHE A 55 -4.87 9.51 -5.72
C PHE A 55 -6.33 9.70 -5.43
N VAL A 56 -7.09 8.71 -5.84
CA VAL A 56 -8.49 8.59 -5.51
C VAL A 56 -8.63 7.50 -4.45
N PHE A 57 -9.25 7.89 -3.33
CA PHE A 57 -9.50 7.03 -2.21
C PHE A 57 -10.99 6.75 -2.07
N HIS A 58 -11.38 5.49 -1.93
CA HIS A 58 -12.74 5.10 -1.56
C HIS A 58 -12.72 4.53 -0.15
N ASP A 59 -13.52 5.11 0.74
CA ASP A 59 -13.72 4.64 2.12
C ASP A 59 -15.06 3.92 2.22
N SER A 60 -15.05 2.69 2.71
CA SER A 60 -16.24 1.87 2.85
C SER A 60 -17.17 2.26 4.00
N CYS A 61 -16.79 3.25 4.83
CA CYS A 61 -17.45 3.62 6.10
C CYS A 61 -17.49 2.54 7.19
N GLY A 62 -17.02 1.36 6.83
CA GLY A 62 -16.97 0.14 7.59
C GLY A 62 -18.31 -0.48 7.93
N PHE A 63 -18.35 -1.80 7.80
CA PHE A 63 -19.51 -2.64 8.10
C PHE A 63 -19.32 -3.36 9.44
N GLU A 64 -20.41 -3.76 10.08
CA GLU A 64 -20.39 -4.53 11.32
C GLU A 64 -20.89 -5.96 11.08
N ALA A 65 -20.59 -6.86 12.01
CA ALA A 65 -21.13 -8.22 11.96
C ALA A 65 -22.66 -8.18 12.07
N GLY A 66 -23.35 -8.28 10.93
CA GLY A 66 -24.82 -8.25 10.83
C GLY A 66 -25.38 -7.32 9.76
N SER A 67 -24.58 -6.42 9.17
CA SER A 67 -25.02 -5.58 8.05
C SER A 67 -24.77 -6.25 6.70
N GLU A 68 -25.60 -7.24 6.39
CA GLU A 68 -25.52 -8.01 5.14
C GLU A 68 -25.58 -7.11 3.90
N GLU A 69 -26.43 -6.10 3.92
CA GLU A 69 -26.62 -5.13 2.83
C GLU A 69 -25.35 -4.29 2.56
N GLU A 70 -24.67 -3.84 3.62
CA GLU A 70 -23.42 -3.07 3.49
C GLU A 70 -22.29 -3.93 2.93
N PHE A 71 -22.23 -5.21 3.35
CA PHE A 71 -21.25 -6.16 2.84
C PHE A 71 -21.48 -6.49 1.36
N GLU A 72 -22.73 -6.77 0.95
CA GLU A 72 -23.03 -7.05 -0.46
C GLU A 72 -22.78 -5.82 -1.34
N SER A 73 -23.17 -4.62 -0.89
CA SER A 73 -22.89 -3.37 -1.61
C SER A 73 -21.38 -3.15 -1.82
N MET A 74 -20.56 -3.42 -0.80
CA MET A 74 -19.11 -3.42 -0.94
C MET A 74 -18.64 -4.43 -1.98
N LYS A 75 -19.12 -5.67 -1.91
CA LYS A 75 -18.65 -6.77 -2.75
C LYS A 75 -18.99 -6.52 -4.22
N GLU A 76 -20.18 -6.00 -4.48
CA GLU A 76 -20.60 -5.53 -5.81
C GLU A 76 -19.68 -4.42 -6.30
N PHE A 77 -19.42 -3.39 -5.47
CA PHE A 77 -18.50 -2.31 -5.82
C PHE A 77 -17.09 -2.82 -6.16
N ILE A 78 -16.55 -3.74 -5.36
CA ILE A 78 -15.24 -4.37 -5.61
C ILE A 78 -15.25 -5.09 -6.95
N ALA A 79 -16.26 -5.92 -7.20
CA ALA A 79 -16.35 -6.69 -8.43
C ALA A 79 -16.49 -5.78 -9.66
N GLU A 80 -17.33 -4.74 -9.59
CA GLU A 80 -17.50 -3.76 -10.66
C GLU A 80 -16.18 -3.04 -10.97
N CYS A 81 -15.49 -2.52 -9.96
CA CYS A 81 -14.22 -1.85 -10.13
C CYS A 81 -13.10 -2.80 -10.56
N ALA A 82 -13.05 -4.03 -10.05
CA ALA A 82 -12.06 -5.03 -10.44
C ALA A 82 -12.23 -5.52 -11.89
N HIS A 83 -13.44 -5.41 -12.46
CA HIS A 83 -13.73 -5.84 -13.83
C HIS A 83 -13.96 -4.69 -14.81
N ALA A 84 -13.82 -3.43 -14.36
CA ALA A 84 -13.97 -2.27 -15.22
C ALA A 84 -13.02 -2.34 -16.44
N MET A 85 -13.50 -1.98 -17.64
CA MET A 85 -12.67 -2.04 -18.85
C MET A 85 -11.58 -0.97 -18.86
N LYS A 86 -11.88 0.21 -18.32
CA LYS A 86 -10.94 1.32 -18.28
C LYS A 86 -10.12 1.26 -17.00
N ILE A 87 -8.81 1.44 -17.12
CA ILE A 87 -7.90 1.44 -15.97
C ILE A 87 -8.24 2.55 -14.97
N GLU A 88 -8.72 3.70 -15.47
CA GLU A 88 -9.19 4.76 -14.61
C GLU A 88 -10.29 4.21 -13.70
N ASP A 89 -11.31 3.55 -14.21
CA ASP A 89 -12.45 3.06 -13.40
C ASP A 89 -12.15 1.85 -12.49
N ARG A 90 -10.89 1.41 -12.41
CA ARG A 90 -10.45 0.33 -11.53
C ARG A 90 -9.97 0.84 -10.18
N ILE A 91 -10.21 0.03 -9.16
CA ILE A 91 -9.42 0.08 -7.93
C ILE A 91 -8.14 -0.72 -8.14
N HIS A 92 -7.01 -0.19 -7.70
CA HIS A 92 -5.68 -0.78 -7.92
C HIS A 92 -5.13 -1.49 -6.70
N ALA A 93 -5.59 -1.15 -5.50
CA ALA A 93 -5.24 -1.84 -4.27
C ALA A 93 -6.35 -1.66 -3.22
N ILE A 94 -6.47 -2.63 -2.32
CA ILE A 94 -7.37 -2.60 -1.16
C ILE A 94 -6.53 -2.61 0.11
N TRP A 95 -6.70 -1.63 0.98
CA TRP A 95 -6.17 -1.63 2.35
C TRP A 95 -7.24 -2.09 3.33
N TYR A 96 -7.17 -3.35 3.77
CA TYR A 96 -8.12 -3.89 4.73
C TYR A 96 -7.68 -3.60 6.17
N CYS A 97 -8.35 -2.69 6.87
CA CYS A 97 -7.91 -2.25 8.19
C CYS A 97 -8.46 -3.13 9.31
N ILE A 98 -7.56 -3.67 10.14
CA ILE A 98 -7.88 -4.43 11.33
C ILE A 98 -7.40 -3.65 12.57
N PRO A 99 -8.29 -3.17 13.44
CA PRO A 99 -7.88 -2.45 14.65
C PRO A 99 -7.38 -3.41 15.73
N MET A 100 -6.29 -3.03 16.40
CA MET A 100 -5.61 -3.78 17.46
C MET A 100 -5.75 -3.14 18.85
N ASP A 101 -6.79 -2.31 19.04
CA ASP A 101 -7.09 -1.65 20.32
C ASP A 101 -7.79 -2.56 21.34
N ASP A 102 -8.12 -3.80 20.97
CA ASP A 102 -8.50 -4.88 21.87
C ASP A 102 -7.43 -5.99 21.84
N HIS A 103 -6.78 -6.21 22.98
CA HIS A 103 -5.71 -7.21 23.13
C HIS A 103 -6.22 -8.64 23.26
N CYS A 104 -7.52 -8.83 23.52
CA CYS A 104 -8.19 -10.13 23.51
C CYS A 104 -9.00 -10.34 22.22
N ARG A 105 -8.81 -9.48 21.23
CA ARG A 105 -9.56 -9.48 19.99
C ARG A 105 -9.46 -10.84 19.29
N THR A 106 -10.63 -11.36 18.94
CA THR A 106 -10.75 -12.49 18.02
C THR A 106 -10.91 -12.01 16.59
N PHE A 107 -10.53 -12.86 15.63
CA PHE A 107 -10.90 -12.65 14.24
C PHE A 107 -12.42 -12.53 14.11
N GLN A 108 -12.89 -11.42 13.54
CA GLN A 108 -14.30 -11.06 13.52
C GLN A 108 -15.01 -11.72 12.34
N ARG A 109 -16.31 -11.99 12.48
CA ARG A 109 -17.12 -12.61 11.43
C ARG A 109 -17.12 -11.80 10.12
N SER A 110 -17.09 -10.48 10.22
CA SER A 110 -16.98 -9.55 9.08
C SER A 110 -15.66 -9.73 8.31
N GLU A 111 -14.54 -9.97 9.00
CA GLU A 111 -13.27 -10.32 8.34
C GLU A 111 -13.35 -11.69 7.70
N GLU A 112 -13.86 -12.70 8.42
CA GLU A 112 -14.05 -14.05 7.85
C GLU A 112 -14.85 -13.98 6.56
N LYS A 113 -15.95 -13.23 6.58
CA LYS A 113 -16.80 -13.03 5.41
C LYS A 113 -16.04 -12.39 4.25
N PHE A 114 -15.29 -11.32 4.50
CA PHE A 114 -14.48 -10.67 3.47
C PHE A 114 -13.46 -11.64 2.87
N PHE A 115 -12.63 -12.26 3.70
CA PHE A 115 -11.53 -13.10 3.20
C PHE A 115 -12.03 -14.42 2.58
N GLN A 116 -13.17 -14.96 3.01
CA GLN A 116 -13.70 -16.23 2.48
C GLN A 116 -14.64 -16.04 1.28
N GLU A 117 -15.39 -14.94 1.20
CA GLU A 117 -16.48 -14.78 0.24
C GLU A 117 -16.23 -13.71 -0.83
N CYS A 118 -15.38 -12.72 -0.55
CA CYS A 118 -15.08 -11.65 -1.49
C CYS A 118 -14.07 -12.13 -2.54
N ASP A 119 -14.42 -11.96 -3.82
CA ASP A 119 -13.48 -12.11 -4.92
C ASP A 119 -12.94 -10.72 -5.27
N THR A 120 -11.67 -10.48 -4.99
CA THR A 120 -11.01 -9.20 -5.32
C THR A 120 -10.41 -9.21 -6.72
N GLY A 121 -10.56 -10.32 -7.47
CA GLY A 121 -10.01 -10.48 -8.80
C GLY A 121 -8.49 -10.27 -8.82
N HIS A 122 -8.04 -9.33 -9.63
CA HIS A 122 -6.62 -8.96 -9.74
C HIS A 122 -6.18 -7.87 -8.74
N VAL A 123 -7.10 -7.37 -7.92
CA VAL A 123 -6.84 -6.26 -7.01
C VAL A 123 -6.17 -6.81 -5.75
N PRO A 124 -4.93 -6.40 -5.45
CA PRO A 124 -4.22 -6.88 -4.27
C PRO A 124 -4.83 -6.34 -2.99
N VAL A 125 -4.88 -7.19 -1.97
CA VAL A 125 -5.26 -6.81 -0.61
C VAL A 125 -4.00 -6.69 0.25
N VAL A 126 -3.82 -5.54 0.90
CA VAL A 126 -2.84 -5.29 1.95
C VAL A 126 -3.59 -5.14 3.26
N VAL A 127 -3.28 -5.98 4.25
CA VAL A 127 -3.92 -5.88 5.56
C VAL A 127 -3.19 -4.85 6.41
N VAL A 128 -3.93 -3.92 7.01
CA VAL A 128 -3.38 -2.83 7.82
C VAL A 128 -3.83 -3.01 9.26
N PHE A 129 -2.93 -3.47 10.13
CA PHE A 129 -3.18 -3.51 11.56
C PHE A 129 -3.06 -2.09 12.12
N THR A 130 -4.19 -1.49 12.47
CA THR A 130 -4.28 -0.12 12.97
C THR A 130 -4.32 -0.08 14.49
N LYS A 131 -4.03 1.08 15.08
CA LYS A 131 -4.00 1.28 16.55
C LYS A 131 -3.06 0.31 17.26
N PHE A 132 -2.00 -0.12 16.58
CA PHE A 132 -1.10 -1.14 17.10
C PHE A 132 -0.36 -0.69 18.37
N GLU A 133 -0.26 0.63 18.60
CA GLU A 133 0.29 1.20 19.82
C GLU A 133 -0.47 0.79 21.09
N ALA A 134 -1.73 0.39 20.98
CA ALA A 134 -2.56 -0.03 22.10
C ALA A 134 -2.07 -1.32 22.79
N LEU A 135 -1.26 -2.13 22.11
CA LEU A 135 -0.63 -3.32 22.70
C LEU A 135 0.51 -2.98 23.67
N ASN A 136 1.16 -1.82 23.52
CA ASN A 136 2.28 -1.41 24.38
C ASN A 136 1.95 -1.37 25.89
N PRO A 137 0.87 -0.69 26.34
CA PRO A 137 0.53 -0.66 27.77
C PRO A 137 0.17 -2.05 28.32
N VAL A 138 -0.42 -2.92 27.50
CA VAL A 138 -0.75 -4.30 27.86
C VAL A 138 0.52 -5.11 28.06
N ALA A 139 1.41 -5.11 27.06
CA ALA A 139 2.71 -5.76 27.13
C ALA A 139 3.50 -5.29 28.36
N TYR A 140 3.62 -3.98 28.54
CA TYR A 140 4.29 -3.39 29.70
C TYR A 140 3.69 -3.87 31.02
N GLY A 141 2.36 -3.93 31.13
CA GLY A 141 1.65 -4.41 32.31
C GLY A 141 2.04 -5.85 32.68
N GLU A 142 2.11 -6.75 31.70
CA GLU A 142 2.42 -8.17 31.90
C GLU A 142 3.88 -8.41 32.35
N ILE A 143 4.84 -7.69 31.75
CA ILE A 143 6.27 -7.87 32.05
C ILE A 143 6.82 -6.86 33.07
N LYS A 144 5.97 -6.00 33.66
CA LYS A 144 6.38 -4.92 34.59
C LYS A 144 7.34 -5.37 35.69
N LYS A 145 7.12 -6.57 36.27
CA LYS A 145 7.98 -7.12 37.32
C LYS A 145 9.37 -7.47 36.82
N GLN A 146 9.48 -7.97 35.59
CA GLN A 146 10.72 -8.38 34.92
C GLN A 146 11.53 -7.16 34.45
N LEU A 147 10.86 -6.04 34.20
CA LEU A 147 11.50 -4.78 33.78
C LEU A 147 12.10 -3.98 34.95
N ARG A 148 12.00 -4.43 36.21
CA ARG A 148 12.60 -3.72 37.34
C ARG A 148 14.12 -3.69 37.20
N GLY A 149 14.72 -2.51 37.27
CA GLY A 149 16.16 -2.32 37.10
C GLY A 149 16.63 -2.39 35.64
N VAL A 150 15.74 -2.65 34.68
CA VAL A 150 16.03 -2.60 33.24
C VAL A 150 15.82 -1.17 32.74
N LEU A 151 16.82 -0.61 32.06
CA LEU A 151 16.82 0.79 31.63
C LEU A 151 17.04 0.91 30.12
N GLY A 152 16.69 2.09 29.59
CA GLY A 152 17.00 2.49 28.23
C GLY A 152 16.44 1.56 27.16
N GLU A 153 17.29 1.26 26.18
CA GLU A 153 16.97 0.50 24.97
C GLU A 153 16.52 -0.93 25.24
N GLU A 154 17.16 -1.62 26.20
CA GLU A 154 16.81 -3.00 26.56
C GLU A 154 15.37 -3.10 27.10
N ARG A 155 14.90 -2.07 27.81
CA ARG A 155 13.51 -2.01 28.28
C ARG A 155 12.55 -1.89 27.10
N SER A 156 12.85 -1.01 26.13
CA SER A 156 12.04 -0.83 24.94
C SER A 156 12.00 -2.10 24.08
N LYS A 157 13.15 -2.77 23.92
CA LYS A 157 13.26 -4.03 23.18
C LYS A 157 12.38 -5.12 23.78
N ARG A 158 12.44 -5.34 25.09
CA ARG A 158 11.60 -6.35 25.77
C ARG A 158 10.10 -6.06 25.67
N ILE A 159 9.71 -4.78 25.70
CA ILE A 159 8.32 -4.39 25.49
C ILE A 159 7.90 -4.70 24.05
N ALA A 160 8.72 -4.36 23.06
CA ALA A 160 8.44 -4.65 21.65
C ALA A 160 8.33 -6.16 21.39
N GLU A 161 9.27 -6.97 21.91
CA GLU A 161 9.20 -8.44 21.85
C GLU A 161 7.88 -8.96 22.44
N ARG A 162 7.46 -8.42 23.59
CA ARG A 162 6.20 -8.82 24.21
C ARG A 162 4.96 -8.38 23.41
N VAL A 163 5.01 -7.23 22.74
CA VAL A 163 3.94 -6.80 21.82
C VAL A 163 3.80 -7.79 20.66
N GLU A 164 4.91 -8.22 20.05
CA GLU A 164 4.88 -9.22 18.97
C GLU A 164 4.35 -10.58 19.44
N GLU A 165 4.71 -11.01 20.66
CA GLU A 165 4.14 -12.22 21.26
C GLU A 165 2.64 -12.11 21.48
N LEU A 166 2.15 -10.96 21.98
CA LEU A 166 0.72 -10.72 22.15
C LEU A 166 -0.01 -10.73 20.82
N PHE A 167 0.55 -10.06 19.81
CA PHE A 167 0.00 -10.04 18.46
C PHE A 167 -0.08 -11.44 17.85
N THR A 168 0.99 -12.23 17.94
CA THR A 168 1.03 -13.62 17.47
C THR A 168 -0.03 -14.48 18.16
N LYS A 169 -0.21 -14.32 19.48
CA LYS A 169 -1.20 -15.07 20.26
C LYS A 169 -2.66 -14.80 19.86
N THR A 170 -2.95 -13.69 19.18
CA THR A 170 -4.30 -13.44 18.67
C THR A 170 -4.74 -14.46 17.61
N GLY A 171 -3.79 -15.15 16.96
CA GLY A 171 -4.09 -16.11 15.88
C GLY A 171 -4.67 -15.47 14.61
N VAL A 172 -4.66 -14.13 14.52
CA VAL A 172 -5.25 -13.40 13.40
C VAL A 172 -4.50 -13.69 12.09
N LEU A 173 -3.17 -13.79 12.16
CA LEU A 173 -2.36 -14.14 10.98
C LEU A 173 -2.70 -15.53 10.42
N ASP A 174 -2.92 -16.53 11.29
CA ASP A 174 -3.31 -17.88 10.87
C ASP A 174 -4.65 -17.90 10.13
N ARG A 175 -5.58 -17.02 10.53
CA ARG A 175 -6.88 -16.85 9.87
C ARG A 175 -6.75 -16.11 8.54
N LEU A 176 -5.93 -15.05 8.49
CA LEU A 176 -5.71 -14.24 7.30
C LEU A 176 -5.02 -15.01 6.18
N TYR A 177 -4.00 -15.79 6.51
CA TYR A 177 -3.20 -16.56 5.56
C TYR A 177 -3.70 -17.99 5.37
N ASN A 178 -4.96 -18.25 5.72
CA ASN A 178 -5.58 -19.54 5.48
C ASN A 178 -5.66 -19.82 3.96
N PRO A 179 -5.15 -20.95 3.46
CA PRO A 179 -5.20 -21.30 2.04
C PRO A 179 -6.61 -21.42 1.45
N LYS A 180 -7.65 -21.52 2.29
CA LYS A 180 -9.05 -21.58 1.86
C LYS A 180 -9.69 -20.22 1.61
N ASN A 181 -9.02 -19.13 1.98
CA ASN A 181 -9.53 -17.78 1.72
C ASN A 181 -9.61 -17.53 0.20
N ARG A 182 -10.58 -16.74 -0.24
CA ARG A 182 -10.69 -16.27 -1.63
C ARG A 182 -9.88 -15.01 -1.85
N ALA A 183 -10.04 -14.02 -0.97
CA ALA A 183 -9.18 -12.86 -0.96
C ALA A 183 -7.92 -13.18 -0.18
N HIS A 184 -6.79 -13.34 -0.87
CA HIS A 184 -5.50 -13.59 -0.23
C HIS A 184 -4.75 -12.28 -0.02
N PRO A 185 -4.43 -11.90 1.23
CA PRO A 185 -3.52 -10.78 1.49
C PRO A 185 -2.17 -11.00 0.82
N LYS A 186 -1.70 -10.03 0.05
CA LYS A 186 -0.33 -10.02 -0.50
C LYS A 186 0.69 -9.73 0.60
N SER A 187 0.32 -8.91 1.59
CA SER A 187 1.15 -8.51 2.72
C SER A 187 0.28 -7.96 3.86
N HIS A 188 0.91 -7.74 5.01
CA HIS A 188 0.32 -7.00 6.12
C HIS A 188 1.32 -6.01 6.70
N VAL A 189 0.81 -4.92 7.28
CA VAL A 189 1.61 -3.91 7.98
C VAL A 189 0.99 -3.57 9.32
N CYS A 190 1.84 -3.26 10.30
CA CYS A 190 1.42 -2.79 11.61
C CYS A 190 1.70 -1.29 11.72
N LEU A 191 0.64 -0.48 11.83
CA LEU A 191 0.74 0.96 11.92
C LEU A 191 0.40 1.44 13.34
N GLN A 192 1.27 2.29 13.84
CA GLN A 192 1.16 2.90 15.16
C GLN A 192 0.89 4.40 15.02
N ASN A 193 0.14 4.98 15.96
CA ASN A 193 0.00 6.43 16.11
C ASN A 193 -0.56 7.14 14.85
N MET A 194 -1.45 6.49 14.09
CA MET A 194 -2.04 7.04 12.85
C MET A 194 -2.87 8.32 13.05
N ASN A 195 -3.13 8.71 14.30
CA ASN A 195 -3.79 9.95 14.67
C ASN A 195 -2.83 11.16 14.81
N GLN A 196 -1.52 10.93 14.81
CA GLN A 196 -0.52 12.00 14.93
C GLN A 196 -0.20 12.60 13.55
N GLN A 197 0.07 13.91 13.53
CA GLN A 197 0.52 14.56 12.31
C GLN A 197 1.94 14.07 11.98
N ASN A 198 2.21 13.80 10.70
CA ASN A 198 3.49 13.31 10.17
C ASN A 198 3.88 11.88 10.60
N THR A 199 2.91 11.04 10.99
CA THR A 199 3.16 9.61 11.18
C THR A 199 3.68 9.00 9.89
N ASN A 200 4.82 8.33 9.98
CA ASN A 200 5.47 7.67 8.86
C ASN A 200 4.57 6.50 8.38
N CYS A 201 4.15 6.55 7.10
CA CYS A 201 3.38 5.51 6.43
C CYS A 201 4.19 4.79 5.33
N ASP A 202 5.53 4.90 5.36
CA ASP A 202 6.44 4.37 4.36
C ASP A 202 6.30 2.85 4.26
N SER A 203 6.12 2.14 5.38
CA SER A 203 5.89 0.69 5.38
C SER A 203 4.62 0.28 4.64
N LEU A 204 3.56 1.09 4.75
CA LEU A 204 2.31 0.89 4.03
C LEU A 204 2.49 1.17 2.53
N LEU A 205 3.16 2.26 2.18
CA LEU A 205 3.45 2.62 0.79
C LEU A 205 4.35 1.58 0.11
N GLU A 206 5.37 1.11 0.80
CA GLU A 206 6.26 0.03 0.36
C GLU A 206 5.46 -1.26 0.14
N SER A 207 4.70 -1.70 1.15
CA SER A 207 3.88 -2.92 1.06
C SER A 207 2.85 -2.84 -0.07
N THR A 208 2.25 -1.66 -0.29
CA THR A 208 1.31 -1.41 -1.40
C THR A 208 2.02 -1.48 -2.74
N THR A 209 3.19 -0.85 -2.87
CA THR A 209 3.99 -0.85 -4.10
C THR A 209 4.40 -2.28 -4.47
N LEU A 210 4.85 -3.07 -3.50
CA LEU A 210 5.24 -4.46 -3.72
C LEU A 210 4.04 -5.36 -4.05
N ALA A 211 2.84 -5.05 -3.51
CA ALA A 211 1.64 -5.83 -3.74
C ALA A 211 1.01 -5.60 -5.13
N LEU A 212 1.24 -4.45 -5.76
CA LEU A 212 0.78 -4.18 -7.13
C LEU A 212 1.53 -5.07 -8.11
N ASP A 213 0.84 -5.87 -8.94
CA ASP A 213 1.53 -6.74 -9.91
C ASP A 213 1.93 -6.01 -11.21
N ASN A 214 1.28 -4.88 -11.52
CA ASN A 214 1.54 -4.10 -12.73
C ASN A 214 2.63 -3.04 -12.51
N GLU A 215 3.67 -3.06 -13.35
CA GLU A 215 4.82 -2.15 -13.23
C GLU A 215 4.44 -0.69 -13.47
N GLU A 216 3.53 -0.40 -14.41
CA GLU A 216 3.08 0.95 -14.68
C GLU A 216 2.33 1.56 -13.47
N LEU A 217 1.50 0.76 -12.78
CA LEU A 217 0.81 1.17 -11.55
C LEU A 217 1.81 1.41 -10.41
N ARG A 218 2.83 0.55 -10.28
CA ARG A 218 3.94 0.76 -9.32
C ARG A 218 4.66 2.07 -9.61
N LEU A 219 5.02 2.32 -10.86
CA LEU A 219 5.68 3.55 -11.29
C LEU A 219 4.81 4.78 -11.00
N CYS A 220 3.51 4.70 -11.29
CA CYS A 220 2.59 5.80 -10.98
C CYS A 220 2.57 6.07 -9.47
N LEU A 221 2.43 5.04 -8.63
CA LEU A 221 2.48 5.17 -7.18
C LEU A 221 3.79 5.81 -6.70
N VAL A 222 4.95 5.27 -7.09
CA VAL A 222 6.27 5.77 -6.67
C VAL A 222 6.52 7.19 -7.17
N SER A 223 6.10 7.54 -8.39
CA SER A 223 6.32 8.87 -8.97
C SER A 223 5.69 10.00 -8.17
N THR A 224 4.66 9.67 -7.39
CA THR A 224 3.95 10.63 -6.55
C THR A 224 4.59 10.80 -5.18
N GLN A 225 5.41 9.84 -4.77
CA GLN A 225 6.17 9.85 -3.52
C GLN A 225 7.51 10.57 -3.69
N LYS A 226 7.47 11.79 -4.24
CA LYS A 226 8.67 12.57 -4.63
C LYS A 226 9.67 12.80 -3.49
N SER A 227 9.22 12.74 -2.24
CA SER A 227 10.07 12.89 -1.05
C SER A 227 10.56 11.56 -0.48
N ASN A 228 10.01 10.42 -0.88
CA ASN A 228 10.41 9.10 -0.40
C ASN A 228 11.46 8.48 -1.34
N MET A 229 12.70 8.93 -1.18
CA MET A 229 13.83 8.43 -1.96
C MET A 229 14.15 6.97 -1.66
N GLU A 230 13.91 6.50 -0.43
CA GLU A 230 14.13 5.10 -0.05
C GLU A 230 13.25 4.16 -0.89
N LEU A 231 11.97 4.48 -1.05
CA LEU A 231 11.04 3.71 -1.88
C LEU A 231 11.47 3.72 -3.35
N CYS A 232 11.91 4.86 -3.88
CA CYS A 232 12.43 4.97 -5.24
C CYS A 232 13.65 4.05 -5.45
N ILE A 233 14.60 4.06 -4.50
CA ILE A 233 15.80 3.21 -4.53
C ILE A 233 15.42 1.73 -4.46
N LYS A 234 14.53 1.33 -3.55
CA LYS A 234 14.07 -0.07 -3.43
C LYS A 234 13.45 -0.56 -4.73
N CYS A 235 12.57 0.21 -5.35
CA CYS A 235 11.92 -0.17 -6.60
C CYS A 235 12.91 -0.26 -7.77
N ALA A 236 13.88 0.66 -7.81
CA ALA A 236 14.99 0.61 -8.75
C ALA A 236 15.80 -0.69 -8.59
N ILE A 237 16.17 -1.07 -7.36
CA ILE A 237 16.93 -2.30 -7.07
C ILE A 237 16.12 -3.56 -7.42
N ILE A 238 14.82 -3.61 -7.10
CA ILE A 238 13.97 -4.75 -7.49
C ILE A 238 13.96 -4.92 -9.01
N THR A 239 13.79 -3.80 -9.72
CA THR A 239 13.84 -3.81 -11.20
C THR A 239 15.21 -4.29 -11.70
N LEU A 240 16.29 -3.87 -11.03
CA LEU A 240 17.64 -4.32 -11.35
C LEU A 240 17.80 -5.83 -11.25
N VAL A 241 17.34 -6.42 -10.15
CA VAL A 241 17.39 -7.86 -9.91
C VAL A 241 16.57 -8.61 -10.96
N ASP A 242 15.33 -8.17 -11.21
CA ASP A 242 14.45 -8.79 -12.23
C ASP A 242 15.03 -8.76 -13.66
N HIS A 243 15.90 -7.77 -13.93
CA HIS A 243 16.59 -7.62 -15.21
C HIS A 243 17.92 -8.36 -15.24
N ALA A 244 18.60 -8.58 -14.11
CA ALA A 244 19.86 -9.34 -14.08
C ALA A 244 19.66 -10.79 -14.58
N ASP A 245 18.47 -11.35 -14.32
CA ASP A 245 18.07 -12.68 -14.79
C ASP A 245 17.77 -12.74 -16.30
N LYS A 246 17.72 -11.59 -16.99
CA LYS A 246 17.34 -11.47 -18.39
C LYS A 246 18.45 -10.75 -19.14
N GLN A 247 19.06 -11.36 -20.17
CA GLN A 247 20.05 -10.67 -21.01
C GLN A 247 19.41 -9.48 -21.75
N ILE A 248 19.38 -8.31 -21.10
CA ILE A 248 18.75 -7.09 -21.60
C ILE A 248 19.83 -6.09 -22.02
N ASP A 249 19.56 -5.40 -23.13
CA ASP A 249 20.40 -4.33 -23.68
C ASP A 249 20.62 -3.18 -22.67
N TYR A 250 21.83 -2.63 -22.66
CA TYR A 250 22.34 -1.70 -21.67
C TYR A 250 21.57 -0.37 -21.64
N ASP A 251 21.16 0.15 -22.80
CA ASP A 251 20.36 1.37 -22.89
C ASP A 251 18.95 1.19 -22.31
N ARG A 252 18.38 -0.01 -22.49
CA ARG A 252 17.10 -0.39 -21.86
C ARG A 252 17.23 -0.50 -20.36
N TYR A 253 18.36 -1.04 -19.89
CA TYR A 253 18.65 -1.21 -18.47
C TYR A 253 18.72 0.12 -17.72
N GLN A 254 19.50 1.09 -18.23
CA GLN A 254 19.59 2.42 -17.61
C GLN A 254 18.23 3.14 -17.58
N TYR A 255 17.45 3.03 -18.67
CA TYR A 255 16.10 3.59 -18.73
C TYR A 255 15.15 2.96 -17.70
N SER A 256 15.20 1.63 -17.54
CA SER A 256 14.37 0.89 -16.58
C SER A 256 14.64 1.27 -15.13
N ILE A 257 15.86 1.72 -14.79
CA ILE A 257 16.19 2.19 -13.45
C ILE A 257 15.77 3.65 -13.27
N ALA A 258 16.14 4.50 -14.24
CA ALA A 258 16.01 5.94 -14.09
C ALA A 258 14.55 6.40 -14.02
N LYS A 259 13.60 5.63 -14.58
CA LYS A 259 12.15 5.90 -14.48
C LYS A 259 11.59 5.89 -13.05
N TRP A 260 12.27 5.23 -12.10
CA TRP A 260 11.84 5.20 -10.70
C TRP A 260 12.15 6.47 -9.93
N PHE A 261 12.96 7.37 -10.50
CA PHE A 261 13.35 8.62 -9.87
C PHE A 261 12.59 9.78 -10.50
N PRO A 262 11.51 10.28 -9.87
CA PRO A 262 10.64 11.31 -10.48
C PRO A 262 11.34 12.65 -10.74
N HIS A 263 12.52 12.86 -10.16
CA HIS A 263 13.34 14.06 -10.37
C HIS A 263 14.28 13.97 -11.58
N ILE A 264 14.47 12.76 -12.14
CA ILE A 264 15.34 12.53 -13.30
C ILE A 264 14.50 12.62 -14.58
N LYS A 265 14.85 13.52 -15.49
CA LYS A 265 14.18 13.65 -16.80
C LYS A 265 14.74 12.64 -17.79
N VAL A 266 14.19 11.43 -17.80
CA VAL A 266 14.63 10.38 -18.72
C VAL A 266 13.89 10.50 -20.06
N ARG A 267 14.59 10.81 -21.15
CA ARG A 267 14.06 10.62 -22.51
C ARG A 267 14.57 9.29 -23.05
N ARG A 268 13.71 8.54 -23.75
CA ARG A 268 13.96 7.20 -24.33
C ARG A 268 15.13 7.11 -25.34
N ARG A 269 15.93 8.18 -25.50
CA ARG A 269 17.14 8.30 -26.36
C ARG A 269 18.21 9.27 -25.84
N LEU A 270 18.08 9.82 -24.62
CA LEU A 270 19.01 10.82 -24.08
C LEU A 270 19.07 10.64 -22.57
N ILE A 271 19.85 9.65 -22.13
CA ILE A 271 20.53 9.72 -20.85
C ILE A 271 21.88 10.35 -21.21
N GLN A 272 22.07 11.65 -20.92
CA GLN A 272 23.39 12.26 -21.11
C GLN A 272 24.32 11.64 -20.07
N SER A 273 25.46 11.12 -20.53
CA SER A 273 26.43 10.36 -19.72
C SER A 273 27.05 11.11 -18.54
N ASP A 274 26.68 12.38 -18.35
CA ASP A 274 27.28 13.27 -17.35
C ASP A 274 26.50 13.30 -16.03
N ASP A 275 25.34 12.63 -15.94
CA ASP A 275 24.63 12.48 -14.66
C ASP A 275 25.38 11.46 -13.79
N SER A 276 26.06 11.93 -12.74
CA SER A 276 26.90 11.10 -11.84
C SER A 276 26.13 9.91 -11.24
N LEU A 277 24.81 10.02 -11.11
CA LEU A 277 23.91 8.96 -10.65
C LEU A 277 23.82 7.80 -11.66
N VAL A 278 23.87 8.09 -12.97
CA VAL A 278 23.88 7.11 -14.06
C VAL A 278 25.17 6.30 -14.02
N MET A 279 26.31 6.94 -13.74
CA MET A 279 27.60 6.26 -13.59
C MET A 279 27.63 5.33 -12.38
N VAL A 280 27.08 5.75 -11.24
CA VAL A 280 27.00 4.90 -10.04
C VAL A 280 26.09 3.68 -10.26
N LEU A 281 24.93 3.88 -10.90
CA LEU A 281 24.02 2.77 -11.23
C LEU A 281 24.61 1.83 -12.29
N THR A 282 25.38 2.39 -13.23
CA THR A 282 26.15 1.65 -14.24
C THR A 282 27.17 0.72 -13.59
N ASP A 283 27.95 1.22 -12.64
CA ASP A 283 29.00 0.42 -12.01
C ASP A 283 28.42 -0.61 -11.04
N ALA A 284 27.32 -0.30 -10.35
CA ALA A 284 26.57 -1.28 -9.56
C ALA A 284 26.00 -2.42 -10.43
N GLY A 285 25.45 -2.10 -11.60
CA GLY A 285 24.93 -3.12 -12.54
C GLY A 285 26.01 -4.05 -13.10
N LYS A 286 27.22 -3.53 -13.36
CA LYS A 286 28.38 -4.35 -13.78
C LYS A 286 28.82 -5.33 -12.69
N ILE A 287 28.79 -4.90 -11.42
CA ILE A 287 29.16 -5.75 -10.27
C ILE A 287 28.17 -6.91 -10.12
N VAL A 288 26.86 -6.62 -10.16
CA VAL A 288 25.82 -7.66 -10.02
C VAL A 288 25.86 -8.66 -11.20
N ALA A 289 26.05 -8.18 -12.43
CA ALA A 289 26.19 -9.05 -13.60
C ALA A 289 27.44 -9.94 -13.53
N TYR A 290 28.56 -9.40 -13.01
CA TYR A 290 29.80 -10.14 -12.84
C TYR A 290 29.66 -11.26 -11.79
N GLU A 291 29.02 -10.99 -10.66
CA GLU A 291 28.79 -11.99 -9.61
C GLU A 291 27.81 -13.11 -10.05
N ALA A 292 26.76 -12.77 -10.80
CA ALA A 292 25.82 -13.75 -11.36
C ALA A 292 26.50 -14.74 -12.32
N THR A 293 27.51 -14.30 -13.08
CA THR A 293 28.28 -15.17 -13.99
C THR A 293 29.32 -16.05 -13.28
N GLN A 294 29.74 -15.71 -12.06
CA GLN A 294 30.72 -16.49 -11.28
C GLN A 294 30.06 -17.57 -10.40
N GLY A 295 28.75 -17.47 -10.13
CA GLY A 295 27.99 -18.45 -9.33
C GLY A 295 27.46 -19.67 -10.11
N GLN A 296 27.77 -19.79 -11.41
CA GLN A 296 27.35 -20.91 -12.27
C GLN A 296 28.48 -21.91 -12.62
N CYS A 297 29.60 -21.90 -11.89
CA CYS A 297 30.68 -22.89 -12.02
C CYS A 297 30.71 -23.88 -10.86
#